data_AF-A0A8S2UIW0-F1
#
_entry.id   AF-A0A8S2UIW0-F1
#
_cell.length_a   1.000
_cell.length_b   1.000
_cell.length_c   1.000
_cell.angle_alpha   90.00
_cell.angle_beta   90.00
_cell.angle_gamma   90.00
#
_symmetry.space_group_name_H-M   'P 1'
#
loop_
_entity.id
_entity.type
_entity.pdbx_description
1 polymer ?
#
loop_
_entity_poly.entity_id
_entity_poly.type
_entity_poly.pdbx_seq_one_letter_code
_entity_poly.pdbx_strand_id
1 'polypeptide(L)'
;AFTVYRGQELSQQDFQNLCDSKGGLLSFNNFLSTSKEKEVAMNFVQDSPHESTDNVSVIFIMTIDPNKISTSNTPFAMIDEHSAIPSEQEILFTMHTVFR
;
A
#
# COMPACT_ATOMS: atom_id res chain seq x y z
N ALA A 1 10.03 2.15 14.13
CA ALA A 1 8.91 2.06 13.18
C ALA A 1 9.04 3.16 12.14
N PHE A 2 8.53 2.95 10.92
CA PHE A 2 8.47 3.95 9.86
C PHE A 2 7.10 3.87 9.16
N THR A 3 6.70 4.93 8.45
CA THR A 3 5.41 4.97 7.74
C THR A 3 5.65 4.83 6.25
N VAL A 4 4.75 4.10 5.58
CA VAL A 4 4.67 4.02 4.13
C VAL A 4 3.25 4.30 3.65
N TYR A 5 3.15 4.73 2.40
CA TYR A 5 1.93 5.20 1.76
C TYR A 5 1.67 4.42 0.47
N ARG A 6 0.41 4.07 0.23
CA ARG A 6 -0.06 3.44 -1.01
C ARG A 6 -1.34 4.13 -1.46
N GLY A 7 -1.31 4.79 -2.61
CA GLY A 7 -2.50 5.32 -3.27
C GLY A 7 -3.06 4.33 -4.28
N GLN A 8 -4.36 4.10 -4.27
CA GLN A 8 -5.04 3.31 -5.30
C GLN A 8 -6.54 3.64 -5.37
N GLU A 9 -7.17 3.25 -6.47
CA GLU A 9 -8.62 3.17 -6.56
C GLU A 9 -9.12 1.84 -6.01
N LEU A 10 -10.31 1.86 -5.42
CA LEU A 10 -11.07 0.69 -5.01
C LEU A 10 -12.47 0.77 -5.59
N SER A 11 -13.07 -0.38 -5.89
CA SER A 11 -14.51 -0.42 -6.13
C SER A 11 -15.26 0.06 -4.88
N GLN A 12 -16.45 0.65 -5.05
CA GLN A 12 -17.30 1.03 -3.92
C GLN A 12 -17.58 -0.16 -2.98
N GLN A 13 -17.73 -1.38 -3.55
CA GLN A 13 -17.94 -2.59 -2.77
C GLN A 13 -16.71 -2.95 -1.91
N ASP A 14 -15.50 -2.89 -2.48
CA ASP A 14 -14.27 -3.18 -1.72
C ASP A 14 -14.02 -2.13 -0.65
N PHE A 15 -14.31 -0.86 -0.94
CA PHE A 15 -14.24 0.21 0.05
C PHE A 15 -15.21 -0.02 1.21
N GLN A 16 -16.45 -0.43 0.92
CA GLN A 16 -17.43 -0.74 1.96
C GLN A 16 -16.98 -1.97 2.79
N ASN A 17 -16.49 -3.02 2.13
CA ASN A 17 -15.94 -4.20 2.81
C ASN A 17 -14.79 -3.83 3.77
N LEU A 18 -13.91 -2.90 3.37
CA LEU A 18 -12.86 -2.36 4.24
C LEU A 18 -13.43 -1.59 5.42
N CYS A 19 -14.48 -0.78 5.19
CA CYS A 19 -15.14 -0.03 6.26
C CYS A 19 -15.80 -0.95 7.29
N ASP A 20 -16.41 -2.04 6.84
CA ASP A 20 -17.12 -3.00 7.67
C ASP A 20 -16.15 -3.93 8.42
N SER A 21 -14.96 -4.16 7.86
CA SER A 21 -13.90 -4.98 8.46
C SER A 21 -12.90 -4.18 9.30
N LYS A 22 -13.24 -2.95 9.72
CA LYS A 22 -12.38 -2.13 10.59
C LYS A 22 -11.92 -2.90 11.84
N GLY A 23 -10.61 -2.86 12.09
CA GLY A 23 -9.96 -3.62 13.16
C GLY A 23 -9.67 -5.09 12.80
N GLY A 24 -10.13 -5.56 11.65
CA GLY A 24 -9.82 -6.85 11.05
C GLY A 24 -8.40 -6.93 10.47
N LEU A 25 -8.14 -7.99 9.72
CA LEU A 25 -6.87 -8.19 9.01
C LEU A 25 -7.04 -7.86 7.54
N LEU A 26 -6.05 -7.20 6.95
CA LEU A 26 -5.97 -6.89 5.52
C LEU A 26 -4.74 -7.54 4.91
N SER A 27 -4.87 -8.14 3.74
CA SER A 27 -3.73 -8.64 2.98
C SER A 27 -3.90 -8.35 1.49
N PHE A 28 -2.78 -8.21 0.80
CA PHE A 28 -2.76 -7.99 -0.65
C PHE A 28 -2.34 -9.29 -1.36
N ASN A 29 -3.06 -9.64 -2.43
CA ASN A 29 -2.77 -10.85 -3.22
C ASN A 29 -1.69 -10.64 -4.29
N ASN A 30 -1.22 -9.40 -4.45
CA ASN A 30 -0.12 -9.02 -5.33
C ASN A 30 1.03 -8.47 -4.47
N PHE A 31 2.20 -8.28 -5.08
CA PHE A 31 3.23 -7.46 -4.46
C PHE A 31 2.65 -6.09 -4.10
N LEU A 32 2.97 -5.62 -2.90
CA LEU A 32 2.49 -4.33 -2.42
C LEU A 32 3.62 -3.33 -2.52
N SER A 33 3.55 -2.49 -3.57
CA SER A 33 4.43 -1.34 -3.75
C SER A 33 3.93 -0.18 -2.89
N THR A 34 4.82 0.42 -2.11
CA THR A 34 4.50 1.55 -1.25
C THR A 34 5.63 2.57 -1.32
N SER A 35 5.36 3.83 -1.02
CA SER A 35 6.38 4.87 -0.93
C SER A 35 6.54 5.36 0.51
N LYS A 36 7.75 5.78 0.88
CA LYS A 36 7.95 6.58 2.10
C LYS A 36 7.46 8.02 1.98
N GLU A 37 7.26 8.51 0.76
CA GLU A 37 6.80 9.86 0.46
C GLU A 37 5.30 9.85 0.15
N LYS A 38 4.54 10.69 0.86
CA LYS A 38 3.08 10.73 0.72
C LYS A 38 2.68 11.24 -0.66
N GLU A 39 3.42 12.22 -1.18
CA GLU A 39 3.20 12.88 -2.46
C GLU A 39 3.29 11.87 -3.61
N VAL A 40 4.23 10.94 -3.54
CA VAL A 40 4.34 9.84 -4.52
C VAL A 40 3.06 9.01 -4.52
N ALA A 41 2.56 8.61 -3.35
CA ALA A 41 1.29 7.88 -3.24
C ALA A 41 0.08 8.70 -3.72
N MET A 42 0.07 10.03 -3.55
CA MET A 42 -1.00 10.89 -4.06
C MET A 42 -1.08 10.88 -5.58
N ASN A 43 0.05 10.81 -6.29
CA ASN A 43 0.06 10.79 -7.76
C ASN A 43 -0.70 9.57 -8.30
N PHE A 44 -0.58 8.40 -7.63
CA PHE A 44 -1.31 7.18 -8.01
C PHE A 44 -2.84 7.27 -7.85
N VAL A 45 -3.37 8.27 -7.16
CA VAL A 45 -4.82 8.52 -7.05
C VAL A 45 -5.30 9.74 -7.83
N GLN A 46 -4.39 10.63 -8.22
CA GLN A 46 -4.69 11.84 -8.98
C GLN A 46 -4.55 11.62 -10.49
N ASP A 47 -3.57 10.82 -10.90
CA ASP A 47 -3.25 10.55 -12.30
C ASP A 47 -3.94 9.28 -12.84
N SER A 48 -4.72 8.59 -12.00
CA SER A 48 -5.53 7.46 -12.41
C SER A 48 -6.58 7.95 -13.41
N PRO A 49 -6.62 7.43 -14.66
CA PRO A 49 -7.76 7.69 -15.52
C PRO A 49 -8.98 7.14 -14.78
N HIS A 50 -9.96 7.99 -14.48
CA HIS A 50 -11.21 7.57 -13.84
C HIS A 50 -11.92 6.57 -14.76
N GLU A 51 -11.57 5.29 -14.67
CA GLU A 51 -12.10 4.24 -15.54
C GLU A 51 -13.58 3.97 -15.23
N SER A 52 -14.05 4.36 -14.05
CA SER A 52 -15.46 4.37 -13.68
C SER A 52 -15.78 5.45 -12.65
N THR A 53 -17.01 5.98 -12.69
CA THR A 53 -17.53 6.92 -11.68
C THR A 53 -17.76 6.27 -10.31
N ASP A 54 -17.62 4.95 -10.22
CA ASP A 54 -18.05 4.15 -9.07
C ASP A 54 -16.85 3.69 -8.21
N ASN A 55 -15.64 4.10 -8.58
CA ASN A 55 -14.44 3.88 -7.80
C ASN A 55 -14.20 4.98 -6.76
N VAL A 56 -13.57 4.60 -5.66
CA VAL A 56 -13.16 5.50 -4.57
C VAL A 56 -11.63 5.49 -4.50
N SER A 57 -11.04 6.67 -4.67
CA SER A 57 -9.60 6.87 -4.44
C SER A 57 -9.27 6.82 -2.95
N VAL A 58 -8.34 5.95 -2.58
CA VAL A 58 -7.91 5.76 -1.20
C VAL A 58 -6.39 5.87 -1.07
N ILE A 59 -5.95 6.32 0.11
CA ILE A 59 -4.55 6.30 0.50
C ILE A 59 -4.43 5.48 1.78
N PHE A 60 -3.78 4.33 1.66
CA PHE A 60 -3.39 3.54 2.80
C PHE A 60 -2.17 4.17 3.46
N ILE A 61 -2.23 4.32 4.78
CA ILE A 61 -1.15 4.80 5.63
C ILE A 61 -0.79 3.65 6.57
N MET A 62 0.38 3.06 6.37
CA MET A 62 0.79 1.85 7.08
C MET A 62 2.02 2.14 7.93
N THR A 63 1.95 1.80 9.22
CA THR A 63 3.10 1.90 10.14
C THR A 63 3.81 0.55 10.22
N ILE A 64 5.07 0.53 9.83
CA ILE A 64 5.91 -0.65 9.75
C ILE A 64 6.83 -0.69 10.96
N ASP A 65 6.74 -1.76 11.75
CA ASP A 65 7.64 -2.03 12.86
C ASP A 65 8.52 -3.24 12.53
N PRO A 66 9.78 -3.03 12.08
CA PRO A 66 10.68 -4.12 11.72
C PRO A 66 10.86 -5.16 12.83
N ASN A 67 10.77 -4.75 14.10
CA ASN A 67 10.92 -5.66 15.23
C ASN A 67 9.76 -6.66 15.31
N LYS A 68 8.54 -6.24 14.96
CA LYS A 68 7.37 -7.13 14.88
C LYS A 68 7.37 -8.03 13.65
N ILE A 69 7.97 -7.55 12.56
CA ILE A 69 8.01 -8.27 11.28
C ILE A 69 9.13 -9.30 11.25
N SER A 70 10.21 -9.08 12.01
CA SER A 70 11.33 -10.03 12.15
C SER A 70 10.88 -11.44 12.58
N THR A 71 9.71 -11.54 13.22
CA THR A 71 9.10 -12.81 13.63
C THR A 71 8.11 -13.41 12.61
N SER A 72 7.70 -12.69 11.56
CA SER A 72 6.60 -13.09 10.66
C SER A 72 7.03 -13.68 9.32
N ASN A 73 8.32 -13.91 9.05
CA ASN A 73 8.84 -14.38 7.75
C ASN A 73 8.25 -13.61 6.55
N THR A 74 7.90 -12.34 6.73
CA THR A 74 7.29 -11.51 5.68
C THR A 74 8.31 -10.51 5.17
N PRO A 75 9.01 -10.80 4.06
CA PRO A 75 10.07 -9.94 3.58
C PRO A 75 9.50 -8.64 3.00
N PHE A 76 10.26 -7.57 3.19
CA PHE A 76 10.10 -6.32 2.47
C PHE A 76 11.48 -5.72 2.20
N ALA A 77 11.59 -4.90 1.17
CA ALA A 77 12.85 -4.26 0.80
C ALA A 77 12.62 -2.86 0.25
N MET A 78 13.58 -1.98 0.50
CA MET A 78 13.73 -0.74 -0.28
C MET A 78 14.36 -1.12 -1.61
N ILE A 79 13.75 -0.69 -2.72
CA ILE A 79 14.17 -1.12 -4.05
C ILE A 79 14.59 0.03 -4.97
N ASP A 80 14.82 1.23 -4.44
CA ASP A 80 15.21 2.42 -5.20
C ASP A 80 16.35 2.17 -6.21
N GLU A 81 17.41 1.45 -5.79
CA GLU A 81 18.57 1.13 -6.63
C GLU A 81 18.26 0.13 -7.78
N HIS A 82 17.10 -0.51 -7.73
CA HIS A 82 16.66 -1.52 -8.69
C HIS A 82 15.33 -1.17 -9.37
N SER A 83 14.68 -0.08 -8.94
CA SER A 83 13.41 0.37 -9.48
C SER A 83 13.62 1.10 -10.80
N ALA A 84 12.61 1.01 -11.68
CA ALA A 84 12.57 1.84 -12.88
C ALA A 84 12.43 3.33 -12.54
N ILE A 85 11.95 3.66 -11.34
CA ILE A 85 11.74 5.01 -10.84
C ILE A 85 12.44 5.17 -9.47
N PRO A 86 13.76 5.37 -9.43
CA PRO A 86 14.54 5.38 -8.17
C PRO A 86 14.14 6.44 -7.14
N SER A 87 13.42 7.49 -7.56
CA SER A 87 13.02 8.60 -6.69
C SER A 87 11.75 8.33 -5.87
N GLU A 88 11.08 7.19 -6.06
CA GLU A 88 9.83 6.88 -5.38
C GLU A 88 9.99 6.48 -3.91
N GLN A 89 11.22 6.24 -3.43
CA GLN A 89 11.47 5.68 -2.09
C GLN A 89 10.59 4.46 -1.82
N GLU A 90 10.65 3.52 -2.75
CA GLU A 90 9.75 2.39 -2.84
C GLU A 90 10.15 1.32 -1.80
N ILE A 91 9.21 0.98 -0.92
CA ILE A 91 9.26 -0.21 -0.09
C ILE A 91 8.30 -1.24 -0.69
N LEU A 92 8.85 -2.33 -1.20
CA LEU A 92 8.10 -3.43 -1.81
C LEU A 92 7.92 -4.56 -0.80
N PHE A 93 6.67 -4.95 -0.57
CA PHE A 93 6.31 -6.10 0.28
C PHE A 93 5.91 -7.29 -0.57
N THR A 94 6.22 -8.50 -0.10
CA THR A 94 5.76 -9.73 -0.75
C THR A 94 4.25 -9.90 -0.68
N MET A 95 3.70 -10.71 -1.58
CA MET A 95 2.31 -11.15 -1.54
C MET A 95 1.93 -11.73 -0.18
N HIS A 96 0.66 -11.61 0.19
CA HIS A 96 0.08 -12.14 1.43
C HIS A 96 0.69 -11.55 2.72
N THR A 97 1.36 -10.40 2.63
CA THR A 97 1.67 -9.58 3.81
C THR A 97 0.37 -9.17 4.50
N VAL A 98 0.30 -9.38 5.82
CA VAL A 98 -0.89 -9.11 6.63
C VAL A 98 -0.71 -7.82 7.43
N PHE A 99 -1.69 -6.92 7.34
CA PHE A 99 -1.77 -5.63 8.00
C PHE A 99 -3.00 -5.57 8.92
N ARG A 100 -2.94 -4.68 9.91
CA ARG A 100 -4.06 -4.31 10.80
C ARG A 100 -4.00 -2.81 11.08
#